data_AF-A0A645DLI8-F1
#
_entry.id   AF-A0A645DLI8-F1
#
_cell.length_a   1.000
_cell.length_b   1.000
_cell.length_c   1.000
_cell.angle_alpha   90.00
_cell.angle_beta   90.00
_cell.angle_gamma   90.00
#
_symmetry.space_group_name_H-M   'P 1'
#
loop_
_entity.id
_entity.type
_entity.pdbx_description
1 polymer ?
#
loop_
_entity_poly.entity_id
_entity_poly.type
_entity_poly.pdbx_seq_one_letter_code
_entity_poly.pdbx_strand_id
1 'polypeptide(L)' 'MVTEEITGIDILQLEDATKVLWKIGIYAETGMGCVGPVVLVDPADHEKAIEALRKANYF' A
#
# COMPACT_ATOMS: atom_id res chain seq x y z
N MET A 1 5.13 -17.39 -2.31
CA MET A 1 3.97 -16.54 -2.02
C MET A 1 4.36 -15.17 -2.52
N VAL A 2 3.69 -14.65 -3.56
CA VAL A 2 4.04 -13.36 -4.16
C VAL A 2 3.16 -12.32 -3.49
N THR A 3 3.78 -11.47 -2.69
CA THR A 3 3.15 -10.28 -2.10
C THR A 3 3.27 -9.17 -3.14
N GLU A 4 2.18 -8.44 -3.41
CA GLU A 4 2.23 -7.34 -4.38
C GLU A 4 2.77 -6.09 -3.68
N GLU A 5 3.70 -5.41 -4.33
CA GLU A 5 4.36 -4.21 -3.80
C GLU A 5 3.92 -2.96 -4.55
N ILE A 6 3.23 -2.07 -3.83
CA ILE A 6 2.78 -0.77 -4.31
C ILE A 6 3.91 0.23 -4.09
N THR A 7 4.51 0.66 -5.19
CA THR A 7 5.57 1.69 -5.20
C THR A 7 4.99 3.07 -5.52
N GLY A 8 5.69 4.13 -5.14
CA GLY A 8 5.30 5.51 -5.49
C GLY A 8 4.51 6.24 -4.40
N ILE A 9 4.29 5.63 -3.24
CA ILE A 9 3.73 6.32 -2.08
C ILE A 9 4.85 7.05 -1.34
N ASP A 10 4.61 8.31 -0.99
CA ASP A 10 5.57 9.11 -0.25
C ASP A 10 5.86 8.52 1.14
N ILE A 11 7.11 8.63 1.62
CA ILE A 11 7.50 8.11 2.95
C ILE A 11 6.63 8.72 4.07
N LEU A 12 6.22 9.98 3.89
CA LEU A 12 5.36 10.72 4.81
C LEU A 12 3.90 10.26 4.77
N GLN A 13 3.50 9.55 3.71
CA GLN A 13 2.14 9.08 3.49
C GLN A 13 2.01 7.56 3.63
N LEU A 14 3.13 6.84 3.73
CA LEU A 14 3.19 5.39 3.86
C LEU A 14 2.37 4.86 5.05
N GLU A 15 2.47 5.55 6.18
CA GLU A 15 1.74 5.19 7.40
C GLU A 15 0.23 5.43 7.27
N ASP A 16 -0.15 6.55 6.64
CA ASP A 16 -1.54 6.89 6.37
C ASP A 16 -2.18 5.95 5.33
N ALA A 17 -1.47 5.67 4.24
CA ALA A 17 -1.83 4.68 3.23
C ALA A 17 -2.10 3.31 3.86
N THR A 18 -1.19 2.85 4.71
CA THR A 18 -1.32 1.58 5.43
C THR A 18 -2.52 1.59 6.39
N LYS A 19 -2.73 2.69 7.12
CA LYS A 19 -3.90 2.87 8.00
C LYS A 19 -5.23 2.88 7.23
N VAL A 20 -5.27 3.46 6.03
CA VAL A 20 -6.47 3.45 5.17
C VAL A 20 -6.82 2.02 4.77
N LEU A 21 -5.82 1.23 4.39
CA LEU A 21 -5.99 -0.20 4.06
C LEU A 21 -6.44 -1.01 5.28
N TRP A 22 -5.82 -0.81 6.43
CA TRP A 22 -6.21 -1.50 7.67
C TRP A 22 -7.64 -1.16 8.11
N LYS A 23 -8.08 0.09 7.90
CA LYS A 23 -9.46 0.52 8.22
C LYS A 23 -10.53 -0.21 7.40
N ILE A 24 -10.20 -0.61 6.18
CA ILE A 24 -11.10 -1.39 5.32
C ILE A 24 -10.89 -2.91 5.46
N GLY A 25 -10.00 -3.34 6.37
CA GLY A 25 -9.71 -4.75 6.65
C GLY A 25 -8.68 -5.37 5.71
N ILE A 26 -7.94 -4.56 4.94
CA ILE A 26 -6.86 -5.05 4.07
C ILE A 26 -5.56 -5.07 4.86
N TYR A 27 -4.85 -6.20 4.83
CA TYR A 27 -3.52 -6.30 5.41
C TYR A 27 -2.50 -5.64 4.49
N ALA A 28 -1.72 -4.72 5.07
CA ALA A 28 -0.69 -3.97 4.37
C ALA A 28 0.52 -3.80 5.27
N GLU A 29 1.71 -4.00 4.73
CA GLU A 29 2.99 -3.78 5.39
C GLU A 29 3.78 -2.72 4.62
N THR A 30 4.66 -2.02 5.32
CA THR A 30 5.57 -1.06 4.69
C THR A 30 6.97 -1.64 4.61
N GLY A 31 7.63 -1.42 3.49
CA GLY A 31 9.00 -1.83 3.24
C GLY A 31 9.82 -0.72 2.62
N MET A 32 11.12 -0.96 2.49
CA MET A 32 12.01 -0.17 1.65
C MET A 32 12.51 -1.07 0.53
N GLY A 33 11.96 -0.86 -0.66
CA GLY A 33 12.45 -1.48 -1.88
C GLY A 33 13.70 -0.76 -2.40
N CYS A 34 14.28 -1.27 -3.48
CA CYS A 34 15.51 -0.74 -4.09
C CYS A 34 15.38 0.75 -4.52
N VAL A 35 14.15 1.23 -4.75
CA VAL A 35 13.86 2.58 -5.29
C VAL A 35 13.17 3.49 -4.27
N GLY A 36 12.97 3.02 -3.03
CA GLY A 36 12.33 3.81 -1.98
C GLY A 36 11.26 3.05 -1.20
N PRO A 37 10.37 3.75 -0.47
CA PRO A 37 9.35 3.12 0.34
C PRO A 37 8.29 2.41 -0.54
N VAL A 38 7.88 1.22 -0.11
CA VAL A 38 6.88 0.39 -0.79
C VAL A 38 5.85 -0.11 0.21
N VAL A 39 4.62 -0.35 -0.25
CA VAL A 39 3.57 -0.97 0.55
C VAL A 39 3.29 -2.37 0.01
N LEU A 40 3.56 -3.37 0.82
CA LEU A 40 3.34 -4.79 0.55
C LEU A 40 1.91 -5.17 0.95
N VAL A 41 1.14 -5.70 0.02
CA VAL A 41 -0.25 -6.14 0.24
C VAL A 41 -0.46 -7.55 -0.30
N ASP A 42 -1.45 -8.25 0.23
CA ASP A 42 -1.82 -9.55 -0.31
C ASP A 42 -2.34 -9.39 -1.76
N PRO A 43 -1.91 -10.23 -2.72
CA PRO A 43 -2.42 -10.17 -4.09
C PRO A 43 -3.95 -10.28 -4.18
N ALA A 44 -4.61 -10.95 -3.22
CA ALA A 44 -6.07 -11.04 -3.17
C ALA A 44 -6.75 -9.69 -2.86
N ASP A 45 -6.04 -8.78 -2.18
CA ASP A 45 -6.54 -7.45 -1.81
C ASP A 45 -5.81 -6.32 -2.55
N HIS A 46 -4.80 -6.63 -3.37
CA HIS A 46 -4.02 -5.66 -4.13
C HIS A 46 -4.87 -4.71 -4.97
N GLU A 47 -5.87 -5.24 -5.66
CA GLU A 47 -6.77 -4.45 -6.51
C GLU A 47 -7.61 -3.46 -5.69
N LYS A 48 -8.14 -3.90 -4.55
CA LYS A 48 -8.87 -3.03 -3.60
C LYS A 48 -7.93 -2.01 -2.96
N ALA A 49 -6.71 -2.42 -2.64
CA ALA A 49 -5.71 -1.57 -2.03
C ALA A 49 -5.33 -0.42 -2.96
N ILE A 50 -5.04 -0.75 -4.23
CA ILE A 50 -4.81 0.25 -5.28
C ILE A 50 -6.01 1.19 -5.40
N GLU A 51 -7.24 0.66 -5.46
CA GLU A 51 -8.42 1.50 -5.61
C GLU A 51 -8.63 2.45 -4.41
N ALA A 52 -8.44 1.96 -3.19
CA ALA A 52 -8.52 2.76 -1.97
C ALA A 52 -7.45 3.86 -1.94
N LEU A 53 -6.21 3.51 -2.29
CA LEU A 53 -5.09 4.46 -2.29
C LEU A 53 -5.23 5.50 -3.40
N ARG A 54 -5.73 5.10 -4.58
CA ARG A 54 -6.03 6.01 -5.69
C ARG A 54 -7.19 6.94 -5.35
N LYS A 55 -8.23 6.45 -4.66
CA LYS A 55 -9.32 7.31 -4.12
C LYS A 55 -8.81 8.30 -3.07
N ALA A 56 -7.80 7.90 -2.30
CA ALA A 56 -7.14 8.75 -1.31
C ALA A 56 -6.04 9.65 -1.91
N ASN A 57 -5.82 9.58 -3.23
CA ASN A 57 -4.91 10.46 -3.98
C ASN A 57 -3.42 10.32 -3.58
N TYR A 58 -2.99 9.11 -3.21
CA TYR A 58 -1.58 8.84 -2.87
C TYR A 58 -0.67 8.66 -4.10
N PHE A 59 -1.24 8.32 -5.27
CA PHE A 59 -0.56 8.19 -6.56
C PHE A 59 -1.54 8.31 -7.74
#